data_AF-T1C166-F1
#
_entry.id   AF-T1C166-F1
#
_cell.length_a   1.000
_cell.length_b   1.000
_cell.length_c   1.000
_cell.angle_alpha   90.00
_cell.angle_beta   90.00
_cell.angle_gamma   90.00
#
_symmetry.space_group_name_H-M   'P 1'
#
loop_
_entity.id
_entity.type
_entity.pdbx_description
1 polymer ?
#
loop_
_entity_poly.entity_id
_entity_poly.type
_entity_poly.pdbx_seq_one_letter_code
_entity_poly.pdbx_strand_id
1 'polypeptide(L)'
;REPGVAAFRHPLTALRDGRVTRIDNRLLARAAKLAGAPQAPCAGLWLGVHVGERIAREQPLFVLHAESRGELAYALDYVQRHPDIVHVEA
;
A
#
# COMPACT_ATOMS: atom_id res chain seq x y z
N ARG A 1 15.57 -12.43 -12.27
CA ARG A 1 16.14 -11.98 -10.98
C ARG A 1 14.97 -11.60 -10.12
N GLU A 2 14.83 -12.19 -8.93
CA GLU A 2 13.89 -11.67 -7.93
C GLU A 2 14.42 -10.31 -7.44
N PRO A 3 13.56 -9.28 -7.30
CA PRO A 3 13.97 -8.06 -6.61
C PRO A 3 14.43 -8.41 -5.20
N GLY A 4 15.41 -7.68 -4.68
CA GLY A 4 15.80 -7.80 -3.28
C GLY A 4 14.67 -7.42 -2.32
N VAL A 5 14.91 -7.58 -1.02
CA VAL A 5 13.97 -7.12 0.01
C VAL A 5 14.24 -5.64 0.31
N ALA A 6 13.21 -4.80 0.22
CA ALA A 6 13.30 -3.40 0.61
C ALA A 6 13.68 -3.26 2.09
N ALA A 7 14.61 -2.35 2.39
CA ALA A 7 15.07 -2.10 3.77
C ALA A 7 13.95 -1.57 4.68
N PHE A 8 12.98 -0.85 4.12
CA PHE A 8 11.86 -0.29 4.86
C PHE A 8 10.54 -0.79 4.28
N ARG A 9 9.69 -1.33 5.16
CA ARG A 9 8.36 -1.84 4.80
C ARG A 9 7.34 -1.38 5.81
N HIS A 10 6.17 -0.96 5.35
CA HIS A 10 5.08 -0.56 6.24
C HIS A 10 3.75 -1.14 5.75
N PRO A 11 3.09 -2.02 6.53
CA PRO A 11 1.76 -2.52 6.21
C PRO A 11 0.71 -1.44 6.48
N LEU A 12 -0.22 -1.26 5.53
CA LEU A 12 -1.43 -0.48 5.70
C LEU A 12 -2.57 -1.47 5.96
N THR A 13 -3.14 -1.40 7.15
CA THR A 13 -4.13 -2.36 7.63
C THR A 13 -5.55 -1.81 7.54
N ALA A 14 -6.53 -2.72 7.49
CA ALA A 14 -7.93 -2.38 7.49
C ALA A 14 -8.35 -1.78 8.84
N LEU A 15 -8.99 -0.61 8.82
CA LEU A 15 -9.49 0.04 10.05
C LEU A 15 -10.75 -0.64 10.62
N ARG A 16 -11.40 -1.48 9.82
CA ARG A 16 -12.65 -2.18 10.17
C ARG A 16 -12.81 -3.46 9.35
N ASP A 17 -13.69 -4.33 9.82
CA ASP A 17 -14.19 -5.47 9.05
C ASP A 17 -15.06 -4.98 7.88
N GLY A 18 -15.15 -5.81 6.83
CA GLY A 18 -16.07 -5.54 5.72
C GLY A 18 -15.68 -6.27 4.45
N ARG A 19 -16.15 -5.75 3.32
CA ARG A 19 -15.86 -6.24 1.97
C ARG A 19 -15.21 -5.15 1.13
N VAL A 20 -14.12 -5.48 0.45
CA VAL A 20 -13.47 -4.55 -0.48
C VAL A 20 -14.37 -4.35 -1.69
N THR A 21 -14.82 -3.13 -1.93
CA THR A 21 -15.72 -2.80 -3.06
C THR A 21 -14.99 -2.14 -4.21
N ARG A 22 -13.88 -1.43 -3.93
CA ARG A 22 -13.10 -0.71 -4.93
C ARG A 22 -11.66 -0.50 -4.46
N ILE A 23 -10.71 -0.54 -5.40
CA ILE A 23 -9.30 -0.21 -5.19
C ILE A 23 -8.91 0.84 -6.24
N ASP A 24 -8.33 1.96 -5.81
CA ASP A 24 -7.86 3.00 -6.74
C ASP A 24 -6.40 2.76 -7.16
N ASN A 25 -6.24 2.18 -8.36
CA ASN A 25 -4.94 1.87 -8.93
C ASN A 25 -4.08 3.12 -9.20
N ARG A 26 -4.68 4.30 -9.43
CA ARG A 26 -3.90 5.53 -9.69
C ARG A 26 -3.25 6.03 -8.40
N LEU A 27 -3.99 5.97 -7.29
CA LEU A 27 -3.47 6.33 -5.98
C LEU A 27 -2.42 5.32 -5.50
N LEU A 28 -2.66 4.01 -5.68
CA LEU A 28 -1.66 2.96 -5.41
C LEU A 28 -0.38 3.18 -6.22
N ALA A 29 -0.49 3.38 -7.54
CA ALA A 29 0.66 3.61 -8.40
C ALA A 29 1.43 4.89 -8.00
N ARG A 30 0.73 5.93 -7.53
CA ARG A 30 1.38 7.14 -7.02
C ARG A 30 2.10 6.87 -5.70
N ALA A 31 1.48 6.15 -4.76
CA ALA A 31 2.14 5.77 -3.51
C ALA A 31 3.41 4.95 -3.75
N ALA A 32 3.38 3.99 -4.68
CA ALA A 32 4.56 3.23 -5.10
C ALA A 32 5.67 4.13 -5.69
N LYS A 33 5.30 5.11 -6.52
CA LYS A 33 6.26 6.09 -7.06
C LYS A 33 6.92 6.92 -5.98
N LEU A 34 6.15 7.35 -4.98
CA LEU A 34 6.67 8.11 -3.85
C LEU A 34 7.58 7.27 -2.94
N ALA A 35 7.36 5.96 -2.90
CA ALA A 35 8.22 5.03 -2.18
C ALA A 35 9.57 4.76 -2.88
N GLY A 36 9.78 5.29 -4.10
CA GLY A 36 11.03 5.18 -4.87
C GLY A 36 10.91 4.40 -6.18
N ALA A 37 9.74 3.84 -6.52
CA ALA A 37 9.58 3.09 -7.77
C ALA A 37 9.47 4.03 -9.00
N PRO A 38 9.99 3.62 -10.18
CA PRO A 38 10.70 2.38 -10.47
C PRO A 38 12.23 2.47 -10.27
N GLN A 39 12.77 3.62 -9.84
CA GLN A 39 14.22 3.84 -9.78
C GLN A 39 14.91 2.99 -8.71
N ALA A 40 14.25 2.81 -7.56
CA ALA A 40 14.66 1.88 -6.51
C ALA A 40 14.08 0.48 -6.79
N PRO A 41 14.90 -0.54 -7.14
CA PRO A 41 14.42 -1.84 -7.62
C PRO A 41 13.58 -2.62 -6.61
N CYS A 42 13.78 -2.40 -5.31
CA CYS A 42 13.02 -3.06 -4.26
C CYS A 42 11.82 -2.22 -3.78
N ALA A 43 11.70 -0.97 -4.23
CA ALA A 43 10.62 -0.08 -3.85
C ALA A 43 9.34 -0.34 -4.63
N GLY A 44 8.20 0.01 -4.02
CA GLY A 44 6.88 -0.15 -4.59
C GLY A 44 5.86 -0.54 -3.55
N LEU A 45 4.96 -1.44 -3.91
CA LEU A 45 3.99 -2.01 -2.97
C LEU A 45 3.64 -3.45 -3.30
N TRP A 46 3.21 -4.18 -2.27
CA TRP A 46 2.51 -5.45 -2.40
C TRP A 46 1.04 -5.23 -2.05
N LEU A 47 0.12 -5.67 -2.90
CA LEU A 47 -1.32 -5.62 -2.66
C LEU A 47 -1.78 -6.99 -2.12
N GLY A 48 -2.38 -6.99 -0.93
CA GLY A 48 -2.77 -8.19 -0.20
C GLY A 48 -4.26 -8.54 -0.28
N VAL A 49 -5.06 -7.74 -0.99
CA VAL A 49 -6.51 -7.90 -1.08
C VAL A 49 -7.02 -7.69 -2.51
N HIS A 50 -8.16 -8.29 -2.82
CA HIS A 50 -8.85 -8.13 -4.10
C HIS A 50 -10.24 -7.50 -3.93
N VAL A 51 -10.75 -6.87 -4.99
CA VAL A 51 -12.14 -6.41 -5.02
C VAL A 51 -13.08 -7.61 -4.87
N GLY A 52 -14.03 -7.50 -3.96
CA GLY A 52 -14.99 -8.54 -3.61
C GLY A 52 -14.56 -9.42 -2.43
N GLU A 53 -13.33 -9.28 -1.95
CA GLU A 53 -12.80 -10.03 -0.80
C GLU A 53 -13.36 -9.50 0.53
N ARG A 54 -13.65 -10.41 1.47
CA ARG A 54 -13.97 -10.04 2.86
C ARG A 54 -12.68 -9.87 3.65
N ILE A 55 -12.62 -8.83 4.45
CA ILE A 55 -11.47 -8.48 5.26
C ILE A 55 -11.85 -8.31 6.72
N ALA A 56 -10.90 -8.57 7.61
CA ALA A 56 -11.01 -8.26 9.04
C ALA A 56 -10.24 -6.97 9.38
N ARG A 57 -10.61 -6.32 10.48
CA ARG A 57 -9.84 -5.24 11.09
C ARG A 57 -8.40 -5.70 11.36
N GLU A 58 -7.45 -4.79 11.18
CA GLU A 58 -6.00 -5.03 11.23
C GLU A 58 -5.45 -5.94 10.12
N GLN A 59 -6.28 -6.48 9.21
CA GLN A 59 -5.78 -7.23 8.05
C GLN A 59 -4.98 -6.31 7.11
N PRO A 60 -3.76 -6.69 6.71
CA PRO A 60 -2.98 -5.92 5.74
C PRO A 60 -3.71 -5.82 4.39
N LEU A 61 -3.99 -4.59 3.96
CA LEU A 61 -4.55 -4.28 2.64
C LEU A 61 -3.44 -4.25 1.59
N PHE A 62 -2.39 -3.49 1.88
CA PHE A 62 -1.19 -3.42 1.06
C PHE A 62 0.02 -3.06 1.94
N VAL A 63 1.21 -3.30 1.43
CA VAL A 63 2.47 -3.00 2.14
C VAL A 63 3.30 -2.10 1.24
N LEU A 64 3.67 -0.92 1.75
CA LEU A 64 4.63 -0.04 1.07
C LEU A 64 6.05 -0.55 1.30
N HIS A 65 6.85 -0.57 0.24
CA HIS A 65 8.25 -0.98 0.25
C HIS A 65 9.09 0.19 -0.23
N ALA A 66 10.13 0.58 0.52
CA ALA A 66 11.05 1.65 0.16
C ALA A 66 12.49 1.30 0.54
N GLU A 67 13.46 1.82 -0.21
CA GLU A 67 14.88 1.64 0.10
C GLU A 67 15.41 2.70 1.07
N SER A 68 14.71 3.84 1.19
CA SER A 68 15.01 4.87 2.19
C SER A 68 13.86 5.14 3.15
N ARG A 69 14.19 5.57 4.38
CA ARG A 69 13.22 6.00 5.38
C ARG A 69 12.44 7.27 4.94
N GLY A 70 13.09 8.16 4.19
CA GLY A 70 12.49 9.41 3.71
C GLY A 70 11.39 9.16 2.67
N GLU A 71 11.65 8.30 1.69
CA GLU A 71 10.65 7.88 0.70
C GLU A 71 9.47 7.17 1.36
N LEU A 72 9.73 6.27 2.32
CA LEU A 72 8.65 5.63 3.06
C LEU A 72 7.78 6.66 3.80
N ALA A 73 8.40 7.60 4.50
CA ALA A 73 7.68 8.64 5.23
C ALA A 73 6.81 9.49 4.28
N TYR A 74 7.34 9.84 3.10
CA TYR A 74 6.61 10.62 2.11
C TYR A 74 5.43 9.85 1.50
N ALA A 75 5.64 8.56 1.19
CA ALA A 75 4.58 7.69 0.70
C ALA A 75 3.47 7.47 1.76
N LEU A 76 3.83 7.37 3.05
CA LEU A 76 2.86 7.23 4.14
C LEU A 76 2.02 8.49 4.34
N ASP A 77 2.64 9.67 4.35
CA ASP A 77 1.90 10.95 4.42
C ASP A 77 0.93 11.09 3.23
N TYR A 78 1.35 10.68 2.04
CA TYR A 78 0.47 10.64 0.87
C TYR A 78 -0.72 9.71 1.08
N VAL A 79 -0.50 8.47 1.52
CA VAL A 79 -1.59 7.49 1.76
C VAL A 79 -2.56 7.98 2.83
N GLN A 80 -2.06 8.58 3.92
CA GLN A 80 -2.90 9.10 5.01
C GLN A 80 -3.87 10.20 4.53
N ARG A 81 -3.46 10.99 3.53
CA ARG A 81 -4.32 12.02 2.91
C ARG A 81 -5.33 11.46 1.90
N HIS A 82 -5.25 10.17 1.58
CA HIS A 82 -6.10 9.50 0.59
C HIS A 82 -6.67 8.21 1.18
N PRO A 83 -7.57 8.27 2.18
CA PRO A 83 -8.15 7.09 2.81
C PRO A 83 -8.96 6.21 1.83
N ASP A 84 -9.38 6.78 0.71
CA ASP A 84 -10.17 6.14 -0.35
C ASP A 84 -9.35 5.23 -1.30
N ILE A 85 -8.07 4.96 -1.01
CA ILE A 85 -7.25 4.03 -1.81
C ILE A 85 -7.89 2.64 -1.88
N VAL A 86 -8.44 2.16 -0.77
CA VAL A 86 -9.21 0.91 -0.68
C VAL A 86 -10.55 1.20 -0.02
N HIS A 87 -11.63 1.03 -0.76
CA HIS A 87 -12.98 1.17 -0.23
C HIS A 87 -13.46 -0.15 0.35
N VAL A 88 -13.90 -0.07 1.59
CA VAL A 88 -14.44 -1.19 2.35
C VAL A 88 -15.87 -0.83 2.76
N GLU A 89 -16.83 -1.68 2.41
CA GLU A 89 -18.23 -1.59 2.85
C GLU A 89 -18.46 -2.60 3.99
N ALA A 90 -19.19 -2.19 5.02
CA ALA A 90 -19.47 -3.01 6.20
C ALA A 90 -20.64 -3.96 5.93
#